data_AF-A0A8D8Z8N1-F1
#
_entry.id   AF-A0A8D8Z8N1-F1
#
_cell.length_a   1.000
_cell.length_b   1.000
_cell.length_c   1.000
_cell.angle_alpha   90.00
_cell.angle_beta   90.00
_cell.angle_gamma   90.00
#
_symmetry.space_group_name_H-M   'P 1'
#
loop_
_entity.id
_entity.type
_entity.pdbx_description
1 polymer ?
#
loop_
_entity_poly.entity_id
_entity_poly.type
_entity_poly.pdbx_seq_one_letter_code
_entity_poly.pdbx_strand_id
1 'polypeptide(L)'
;MAKIIPSPKPLPLVGTLFSLLKEGGGAQLHKYVERRHQELGPIYKESIGPVEAYFVKNPNDMRQVFAAEGMYPVHVLPECWMKYNSLYGCNRGLYFMDGQDWMRTRKILN
;
A
#
# COMPACT_ATOMS: atom_id res chain seq x y z
N MET A 1 -23.55 12.07 5.57
CA MET A 1 -23.27 12.01 4.12
C MET A 1 -21.90 11.35 3.95
N ALA A 2 -21.78 10.31 3.12
CA ALA A 2 -20.47 9.68 2.88
C ALA A 2 -19.53 10.69 2.22
N LYS A 3 -18.38 10.97 2.85
CA LYS A 3 -17.39 11.90 2.32
C LYS A 3 -16.74 11.23 1.10
N ILE A 4 -16.95 11.78 -0.09
CA ILE A 4 -16.34 11.27 -1.32
C ILE A 4 -14.83 11.51 -1.22
N ILE A 5 -14.04 10.43 -1.26
CA ILE A 5 -12.57 10.52 -1.25
C ILE A 5 -12.11 10.93 -2.65
N PRO A 6 -11.33 12.03 -2.79
CA PRO A 6 -10.81 12.48 -4.07
C PRO A 6 -9.98 11.39 -4.76
N SER A 7 -10.07 11.34 -6.09
CA SER A 7 -9.32 10.39 -6.90
C SER A 7 -8.94 11.05 -8.24
N PRO A 8 -7.70 10.86 -8.73
CA PRO A 8 -7.35 11.30 -10.08
C PRO A 8 -8.15 10.49 -11.10
N LYS A 9 -8.40 11.06 -12.29
CA LYS A 9 -9.14 10.37 -13.35
C LYS A 9 -8.34 9.14 -13.83
N PRO A 10 -8.80 7.90 -13.58
CA PRO A 10 -8.09 6.71 -14.01
C PRO A 10 -8.32 6.46 -15.51
N LEU A 11 -7.33 5.91 -16.20
CA LEU A 11 -7.56 5.29 -17.51
C LEU A 11 -8.23 3.92 -17.30
N PRO A 12 -9.05 3.46 -18.26
CA PRO A 12 -9.61 2.11 -18.22
C PRO A 12 -8.50 1.06 -18.06
N LEU A 13 -8.73 0.04 -17.22
CA LEU A 13 -7.87 -1.13 -16.96
C LEU A 13 -6.52 -0.88 -16.25
N VAL A 14 -5.84 0.23 -16.54
CA VAL A 14 -4.48 0.50 -16.02
C VAL A 14 -4.45 1.57 -14.94
N GLY A 15 -5.58 2.23 -14.69
CA GLY A 15 -5.67 3.31 -13.72
C GLY A 15 -4.71 4.45 -14.07
N THR A 16 -3.84 4.81 -13.14
CA THR A 16 -2.85 5.89 -13.31
C THR A 16 -1.42 5.39 -13.48
N LEU A 17 -1.22 4.12 -13.81
CA LEU A 17 0.10 3.52 -13.98
C LEU A 17 1.01 4.34 -14.92
N PHE A 18 0.47 4.81 -16.05
CA PHE A 18 1.23 5.63 -16.99
C PHE A 18 1.58 7.03 -16.45
N SER A 19 0.75 7.60 -15.57
CA SER A 19 1.09 8.85 -14.88
C SER A 19 2.30 8.66 -13.98
N LEU A 20 2.35 7.57 -13.22
CA LEU A 20 3.50 7.23 -12.39
C LEU A 20 4.75 6.96 -13.24
N LEU A 21 4.64 6.17 -14.31
CA LEU A 21 5.78 5.87 -15.20
C LEU A 21 6.37 7.12 -15.85
N LYS A 22 5.51 8.05 -16.30
CA LYS A 22 5.93 9.33 -16.89
C LYS A 22 6.72 10.19 -15.90
N GLU A 23 6.47 10.05 -14.61
CA GLU A 23 7.16 10.78 -13.55
C GLU A 23 8.42 10.06 -13.03
N GLY A 24 8.86 8.98 -13.70
CA GLY A 24 10.08 8.22 -13.33
C GLY A 24 9.81 6.93 -12.57
N GLY A 25 8.55 6.47 -12.52
CA GLY A 25 8.17 5.18 -11.98
C GLY A 25 8.36 5.07 -10.46
N GLY A 26 8.52 3.84 -9.97
CA GLY A 26 8.65 3.57 -8.53
C GLY A 26 9.79 4.32 -7.84
N ALA A 27 10.88 4.62 -8.56
CA ALA A 27 12.01 5.40 -8.03
C ALA A 27 11.62 6.84 -7.64
N GLN A 28 10.58 7.41 -8.26
CA GLN A 28 10.07 8.76 -7.99
C GLN A 28 8.71 8.74 -7.28
N LEU A 29 8.28 7.59 -6.74
CA LEU A 29 6.96 7.44 -6.11
C LEU A 29 6.71 8.47 -4.99
N HIS A 30 7.73 8.79 -4.18
CA HIS A 30 7.60 9.77 -3.11
C HIS A 30 7.22 11.17 -3.62
N LYS A 31 7.83 11.63 -4.73
CA LYS A 31 7.48 12.92 -5.36
C LYS A 31 6.11 12.87 -6.03
N TYR A 32 5.79 11.74 -6.67
CA TYR A 32 4.48 11.51 -7.26
C TYR A 32 3.37 11.65 -6.20
N VAL A 33 3.54 11.00 -5.05
CA VAL A 33 2.59 11.03 -3.93
C VAL A 33 2.50 12.43 -3.30
N GLU A 34 3.64 13.13 -3.15
CA GLU A 34 3.67 14.51 -2.68
C GLU A 34 2.82 15.44 -3.57
N ARG A 35 3.04 15.40 -4.89
CA ARG A 35 2.26 16.18 -5.86
C ARG A 35 0.78 15.84 -5.79
N ARG A 36 0.41 14.56 -5.71
CA ARG A 36 -0.99 14.14 -5.54
C ARG A 36 -1.62 14.71 -4.27
N HIS A 37 -0.88 14.77 -3.17
CA HIS A 37 -1.35 15.40 -1.94
C HIS A 37 -1.50 16.92 -2.02
N GLN A 38 -0.77 17.58 -2.92
CA GLN A 38 -0.96 19.00 -3.23
C GLN A 38 -2.23 19.21 -4.07
N GLU A 39 -2.52 18.31 -5.00
CA GLU A 39 -3.70 18.38 -5.90
C GLU A 39 -5.02 17.96 -5.25
N LEU A 40 -5.01 16.86 -4.51
CA LEU A 40 -6.21 16.16 -4.05
C LEU A 40 -6.45 16.32 -2.54
N GLY A 41 -5.47 16.88 -1.82
CA GLY A 41 -5.57 17.17 -0.41
C GLY A 41 -4.99 16.09 0.51
N PRO A 42 -5.39 16.07 1.80
CA PRO A 42 -4.73 15.25 2.83
C PRO A 42 -5.01 13.75 2.74
N ILE A 43 -6.09 13.36 2.06
CA ILE A 43 -6.45 11.99 1.75
C ILE A 43 -6.92 11.91 0.29
N TYR A 44 -6.42 10.92 -0.44
CA TYR A 44 -6.91 10.58 -1.77
C TYR A 44 -6.80 9.08 -2.01
N LYS A 45 -7.52 8.59 -3.01
CA LYS A 45 -7.45 7.20 -3.46
C LYS A 45 -7.04 7.12 -4.91
N GLU A 46 -6.32 6.08 -5.28
CA GLU A 46 -5.80 5.89 -6.62
C GLU A 46 -5.68 4.42 -6.97
N SER A 47 -6.07 4.05 -8.19
CA SER A 47 -5.79 2.73 -8.76
C SER A 47 -4.53 2.83 -9.62
N ILE A 48 -3.44 2.21 -9.18
CA ILE A 48 -2.16 2.17 -9.90
C ILE A 48 -2.00 0.75 -10.47
N GLY A 49 -2.36 0.57 -11.73
CA GLY A 49 -2.49 -0.76 -12.32
C GLY A 49 -3.55 -1.58 -11.54
N PRO A 50 -3.21 -2.80 -11.06
CA PRO A 50 -4.15 -3.64 -10.31
C PRO A 50 -4.31 -3.23 -8.84
N VAL A 51 -3.50 -2.30 -8.32
CA VAL A 51 -3.48 -1.94 -6.90
C VAL A 51 -4.38 -0.73 -6.66
N GLU A 52 -5.38 -0.87 -5.79
CA GLU A 52 -6.09 0.28 -5.21
C GLU A 52 -5.40 0.70 -3.91
N ALA A 53 -5.01 1.98 -3.81
CA ALA A 53 -4.32 2.52 -2.65
C ALA A 53 -5.00 3.79 -2.14
N TYR A 54 -5.03 3.94 -0.82
CA TYR A 54 -5.43 5.15 -0.11
C TYR A 54 -4.18 5.79 0.49
N PHE A 55 -3.95 7.05 0.14
CA PHE A 55 -2.80 7.80 0.62
C PHE A 55 -3.27 8.82 1.65
N VAL A 56 -2.67 8.78 2.84
CA VAL A 56 -2.97 9.67 3.97
C VAL A 56 -1.70 10.37 4.42
N LYS A 57 -1.78 11.69 4.67
CA LYS A 57 -0.63 12.47 5.17
C LYS A 57 -0.80 13.05 6.57
N ASN A 58 -2.02 13.05 7.11
CA ASN A 58 -2.28 13.62 8.42
C ASN A 58 -1.99 12.59 9.54
N PRO A 59 -1.19 12.93 10.56
CA PRO A 59 -0.92 12.03 11.69
C PRO A 59 -2.18 11.53 12.41
N ASN A 60 -3.24 12.34 12.47
CA ASN A 60 -4.51 11.94 13.09
C ASN A 60 -5.25 10.89 12.26
N ASP A 61 -5.14 10.95 10.93
CA ASP A 61 -5.73 9.95 10.03
C ASP A 61 -4.91 8.65 10.11
N MET A 62 -3.59 8.74 10.14
CA MET A 62 -2.70 7.58 10.35
C MET A 62 -3.02 6.87 11.68
N ARG A 63 -3.21 7.61 12.76
CA ARG A 63 -3.59 7.04 14.06
C ARG A 63 -4.92 6.28 13.99
N GLN A 64 -5.90 6.80 13.24
CA GLN A 64 -7.18 6.11 13.05
C GLN A 64 -7.00 4.80 12.27
N VAL A 65 -6.15 4.80 11.23
CA VAL A 65 -5.81 3.57 10.49
C VAL A 65 -5.19 2.53 11.43
N PHE A 66 -4.17 2.90 12.20
CA PHE A 66 -3.53 1.98 13.15
C PHE A 66 -4.47 1.51 14.26
N ALA A 67 -5.38 2.36 14.73
CA ALA A 67 -6.38 1.96 15.71
C ALA A 67 -7.40 0.94 15.15
N ALA A 68 -7.62 0.92 13.84
CA ALA A 68 -8.55 0.03 13.16
C ALA A 68 -7.90 -1.25 12.58
N GLU A 69 -6.56 -1.36 12.59
CA GLU A 69 -5.79 -2.43 11.95
C GLU A 69 -6.03 -3.82 12.57
N GLY A 70 -6.36 -3.87 13.87
CA GLY A 70 -6.65 -5.10 14.59
C GLY A 70 -5.40 -5.82 15.11
N MET A 71 -5.57 -7.10 15.48
CA MET A 71 -4.50 -7.89 16.14
C MET A 71 -3.44 -8.43 15.19
N TYR A 72 -3.79 -8.59 13.90
CA TYR A 72 -2.97 -9.24 12.89
C TYR A 72 -2.77 -8.27 11.71
N PRO A 73 -1.86 -7.29 11.83
CA PRO A 73 -1.56 -6.36 10.75
C PRO A 73 -1.07 -7.12 9.52
N VAL A 74 -1.45 -6.63 8.33
CA VAL A 74 -1.06 -7.19 7.04
C VAL A 74 -0.27 -6.15 6.27
N HIS A 75 0.81 -6.56 5.64
CA HIS A 75 1.68 -5.68 4.86
C HIS A 75 1.59 -6.01 3.37
N VAL A 76 1.83 -5.01 2.53
CA VAL A 76 1.90 -5.21 1.08
C VAL A 76 3.17 -5.99 0.75
N LEU A 77 3.01 -7.14 0.10
CA LEU A 77 4.11 -7.95 -0.42
C LEU A 77 4.22 -7.80 -1.95
N PRO A 78 5.41 -7.54 -2.50
CA PRO A 78 5.61 -7.62 -3.93
C PRO A 78 5.32 -9.04 -4.45
N GLU A 79 4.42 -9.16 -5.43
CA GLU A 79 4.03 -10.46 -6.00
C GLU A 79 5.23 -11.24 -6.56
N CYS A 80 6.23 -10.53 -7.11
CA CYS A 80 7.45 -11.14 -7.60
C CYS A 80 8.23 -11.87 -6.49
N TRP A 81 8.18 -11.40 -5.24
CA TRP A 81 8.83 -12.07 -4.11
C TRP A 81 8.07 -13.34 -3.71
N MET A 82 6.74 -13.31 -3.73
CA MET A 82 5.93 -14.50 -3.49
C MET A 82 6.13 -15.54 -4.60
N LYS A 83 6.20 -15.09 -5.86
CA LYS A 83 6.47 -15.97 -7.01
C LYS A 83 7.81 -16.65 -6.89
N TYR A 84 8.85 -15.93 -6.49
CA TYR A 84 10.17 -16.52 -6.20
C TYR A 84 10.06 -17.62 -5.14
N ASN A 85 9.40 -17.36 -4.01
CA ASN A 85 9.25 -18.35 -2.95
C ASN A 85 8.55 -19.63 -3.43
N SER A 86 7.51 -19.49 -4.26
CA SER A 86 6.81 -20.61 -4.87
C SER A 86 7.70 -21.40 -5.83
N LEU A 87 8.52 -20.73 -6.65
CA LEU A 87 9.40 -21.39 -7.62
C LEU A 87 10.52 -22.20 -6.96
N TYR A 88 11.01 -21.75 -5.79
CA TYR A 88 12.19 -22.33 -5.14
C TYR A 88 11.88 -23.00 -3.79
N GLY A 89 10.60 -23.10 -3.40
CA GLY A 89 10.19 -23.69 -2.13
C GLY A 89 10.73 -22.94 -0.91
N CYS A 90 10.89 -21.62 -0.98
CA CYS A 90 11.46 -20.83 0.11
C CYS A 90 10.38 -20.39 1.10
N ASN A 91 10.53 -20.76 2.37
CA ASN A 91 9.78 -20.15 3.47
C ASN A 91 10.62 -19.01 4.06
N ARG A 92 10.01 -17.84 4.23
CA ARG A 92 10.68 -16.63 4.74
C ARG A 92 10.16 -16.25 6.12
N GLY A 93 10.87 -15.33 6.77
CA GLY A 93 10.56 -14.88 8.12
C GLY A 93 9.35 -13.96 8.21
N LEU A 94 9.25 -13.29 9.35
CA LEU A 94 8.10 -12.53 9.82
C LEU A 94 7.39 -11.66 8.76
N TYR A 95 8.12 -11.00 7.86
CA TYR A 95 7.52 -10.14 6.83
C TYR A 95 6.60 -10.88 5.83
N PHE A 96 6.77 -12.20 5.69
CA PHE A 96 5.98 -13.07 4.79
C PHE A 96 4.94 -13.92 5.54
N MET A 97 4.73 -13.66 6.82
CA MET A 97 3.76 -14.37 7.65
C MET A 97 2.55 -13.46 7.90
N ASP A 98 1.37 -14.06 8.05
CA ASP A 98 0.14 -13.35 8.42
C ASP A 98 -0.55 -14.02 9.61
N GLY A 99 -1.55 -13.35 10.18
CA GLY A 99 -2.44 -13.93 11.18
C GLY A 99 -1.74 -14.38 12.47
N GLN A 100 -2.17 -15.52 12.99
CA GLN A 100 -1.68 -16.05 14.27
C GLN A 100 -0.20 -16.46 14.21
N ASP A 101 0.26 -16.99 13.07
CA ASP A 101 1.65 -17.40 12.89
C ASP A 101 2.59 -16.20 12.92
N TRP A 102 2.20 -15.10 12.26
CA TRP A 102 2.88 -13.82 12.38
C TRP A 102 2.94 -13.35 13.83
N MET A 103 1.80 -13.33 14.54
CA MET A 103 1.73 -12.81 15.91
C MET A 103 2.56 -13.66 16.89
N ARG A 104 2.50 -14.98 16.77
CA ARG A 104 3.32 -15.91 17.57
C ARG A 104 4.81 -15.64 17.35
N THR A 105 5.22 -15.55 16.10
CA THR A 105 6.63 -15.34 15.73
C THR A 105 7.11 -13.95 16.16
N ARG A 106 6.27 -12.91 15.97
CA ARG A 106 6.56 -11.54 16.40
C ARG A 106 6.85 -11.47 17.89
N LYS A 107 6.04 -12.14 18.72
CA LYS A 107 6.21 -12.18 20.18
C LYS A 107 7.52 -12.82 20.62
N ILE A 108 8.06 -13.76 19.84
CA ILE A 108 9.32 -14.44 20.15
C ILE A 108 10.51 -13.54 19.80
N LEU A 109 10.38 -12.71 18.76
CA LEU A 109 11.47 -11.88 18.23
C LEU A 109 11.56 -10.47 18.86
N ASN A 110 10.52 -10.02 19.55
CA ASN A 110 10.50 -8.75 20.30
C ASN A 110 11.09 -8.94 21.70
#